data_AF-A0A9E2ALA8-F1
#
_entry.id   AF-A0A9E2ALA8-F1
#
_cell.length_a   1.000
_cell.length_b   1.000
_cell.length_c   1.000
_cell.angle_alpha   90.00
_cell.angle_beta   90.00
_cell.angle_gamma   90.00
#
_symmetry.space_group_name_H-M   'P 1'
#
loop_
_entity.id
_entity.type
_entity.pdbx_description
1 polymer ?
#
loop_
_entity_poly.entity_id
_entity_poly.type
_entity_poly.pdbx_seq_one_letter_code
_entity_poly.pdbx_strand_id
1 'polypeptide(L)' 'MSNSKSLIRLSMGLGVLTVFSLFVSALALTDIYHNNEPSLNHEWNMVRVNFLITILFAGFAMFTLYKFYKNQ' A
#
# COMPACT_ATOMS: atom_id res chain seq x y z
N MET A 1 -6.40 20.84 18.75
CA MET A 1 -5.08 20.18 18.64
C MET A 1 -5.12 18.67 18.95
N SER A 2 -6.26 17.98 18.79
CA SER A 2 -6.47 16.60 19.30
C SER A 2 -6.31 15.45 18.29
N ASN A 3 -6.17 15.69 16.98
CA ASN A 3 -6.22 14.62 15.97
C ASN A 3 -4.89 14.25 15.28
N SER A 4 -3.78 14.94 15.56
CA SER A 4 -2.49 14.59 14.93
C SER A 4 -1.99 13.20 15.33
N LYS A 5 -2.21 12.77 16.59
CA LYS A 5 -1.85 11.42 17.06
C LYS A 5 -2.66 10.32 16.36
N SER A 6 -3.92 10.59 16.02
CA SER A 6 -4.77 9.65 15.28
C SER A 6 -4.30 9.52 13.83
N LEU A 7 -3.99 10.64 13.16
CA LEU A 7 -3.42 10.65 11.81
C LEU A 7 -2.09 9.89 11.74
N ILE A 8 -1.20 10.08 12.73
CA ILE A 8 0.08 9.36 12.80
C ILE A 8 -0.13 7.85 12.93
N ARG A 9 -1.04 7.40 13.82
CA ARG A 9 -1.35 5.96 13.97
C ARG A 9 -1.94 5.36 12.70
N LEU A 10 -2.81 6.11 12.01
CA LEU A 10 -3.44 5.67 10.77
C LEU A 10 -2.41 5.56 9.63
N SER A 11 -1.51 6.54 9.50
CA SER A 11 -0.40 6.50 8.54
C SER A 11 0.60 5.38 8.85
N MET A 12 0.90 5.10 10.13
CA MET A 12 1.71 3.95 10.52
C MET A 12 1.04 2.62 10.15
N GLY A 13 -0.26 2.47 10.43
CA GLY A 13 -1.03 1.28 10.06
C GLY A 13 -1.06 1.04 8.55
N LEU A 14 -1.33 2.10 7.77
CA LEU A 14 -1.28 2.04 6.30
C LEU A 14 0.14 1.73 5.78
N GLY A 15 1.17 2.29 6.41
CA GLY A 15 2.56 2.00 6.05
C GLY A 15 2.92 0.53 6.24
N VAL A 16 2.58 -0.04 7.40
CA VAL A 16 2.79 -1.48 7.67
C VAL A 16 2.02 -2.33 6.67
N LEU A 17 0.74 -2.02 6.43
CA LEU A 17 -0.10 -2.75 5.48
C LEU A 17 0.47 -2.69 4.05
N THR A 18 1.06 -1.56 3.66
CA THR A 18 1.72 -1.41 2.35
C THR A 18 2.95 -2.29 2.23
N VAL A 19 3.79 -2.38 3.29
CA VAL A 19 4.97 -3.25 3.28
C VAL A 19 4.57 -4.73 3.15
N PHE A 20 3.56 -5.18 3.91
CA PHE A 20 3.04 -6.54 3.78
C PHE A 20 2.48 -6.82 2.38
N SER A 21 1.71 -5.87 1.84
CA SER A 21 1.14 -5.96 0.50
C SER A 21 2.23 -6.06 -0.58
N LEU A 22 3.34 -5.31 -0.45
CA LEU A 22 4.47 -5.40 -1.35
C LEU A 22 5.14 -6.76 -1.31
N PHE A 23 5.28 -7.37 -0.13
CA PHE A 23 5.85 -8.71 0.01
C PHE A 23 4.97 -9.77 -0.67
N VAL A 24 3.66 -9.71 -0.48
CA VAL A 24 2.70 -10.60 -1.18
C VAL A 24 2.77 -10.38 -2.68
N SER A 25 2.83 -9.13 -3.14
CA SER A 25 2.96 -8.82 -4.56
C SER A 25 4.27 -9.36 -5.14
N ALA A 26 5.37 -9.33 -4.38
CA ALA A 26 6.65 -9.87 -4.83
C ALA A 26 6.58 -11.39 -5.04
N LEU A 27 5.89 -12.11 -4.15
CA LEU A 27 5.63 -13.55 -4.32
C LEU A 27 4.76 -13.83 -5.54
N ALA A 28 3.67 -13.07 -5.73
CA ALA A 28 2.82 -13.20 -6.91
C ALA A 28 3.58 -12.90 -8.22
N LEU A 29 4.48 -11.92 -8.20
CA LEU A 29 5.36 -11.60 -9.34
C LEU A 29 6.34 -12.73 -9.63
N THR A 30 6.88 -13.41 -8.61
CA THR A 30 7.74 -14.58 -8.81
C THR A 30 6.96 -15.75 -9.38
N ASP A 31 5.71 -15.97 -9.00
CA ASP A 31 4.87 -17.04 -9.57
C ASP A 31 4.52 -16.74 -11.03
N ILE A 32 4.15 -15.49 -11.35
CA ILE A 32 3.95 -15.02 -12.73
C ILE A 32 5.21 -15.24 -13.58
N TYR A 33 6.40 -14.97 -13.02
CA TYR A 33 7.66 -15.14 -13.75
C TYR A 33 7.93 -16.60 -14.10
N HIS A 34 7.71 -17.52 -13.16
CA HIS A 34 7.92 -18.95 -13.42
C HIS A 34 6.84 -19.56 -14.32
N ASN A 35 5.67 -18.90 -14.44
CA ASN A 35 4.59 -19.25 -15.36
C ASN A 35 4.18 -20.74 -15.28
N ASN A 36 4.17 -21.26 -14.05
CA ASN A 36 3.92 -22.68 -13.77
C ASN A 36 2.43 -23.04 -13.79
N GLU A 37 1.53 -22.06 -13.90
CA GLU A 37 0.08 -22.26 -13.88
C GLU A 37 -0.60 -21.83 -15.19
N PRO A 38 -1.64 -22.57 -15.64
CA PRO A 38 -2.37 -22.25 -16.87
C PRO A 38 -3.22 -20.98 -16.75
N SER A 39 -3.46 -20.45 -15.55
CA SER A 39 -4.20 -19.21 -15.35
C SER A 39 -3.56 -18.30 -14.30
N LEU A 40 -2.87 -17.26 -14.76
CA LEU A 40 -2.22 -16.25 -13.90
C LEU A 40 -3.20 -15.17 -13.36
N ASN A 41 -4.50 -15.39 -13.46
CA ASN A 41 -5.51 -14.38 -13.14
C ASN A 41 -5.49 -13.99 -11.66
N HIS A 42 -5.12 -14.93 -10.78
CA HIS A 42 -5.13 -14.71 -9.34
C HIS A 42 -3.96 -13.82 -8.91
N GLU A 43 -2.78 -14.11 -9.41
CA GLU A 43 -1.51 -13.43 -9.14
C GLU A 43 -1.57 -11.99 -9.67
N TRP A 44 -2.10 -11.81 -10.89
CA TRP A 44 -2.34 -10.46 -11.43
C TRP A 44 -3.35 -9.67 -10.59
N ASN A 45 -4.34 -10.33 -10.00
CA ASN A 45 -5.27 -9.66 -9.10
C ASN A 45 -4.57 -9.21 -7.81
N MET A 46 -3.66 -10.01 -7.25
CA MET A 46 -2.85 -9.61 -6.10
C MET A 46 -1.98 -8.38 -6.41
N VAL A 47 -1.34 -8.34 -7.58
CA VAL A 47 -0.54 -7.18 -8.03
C VAL A 47 -1.40 -5.92 -8.14
N ARG A 48 -2.62 -6.03 -8.70
CA ARG A 48 -3.58 -4.90 -8.79
C ARG A 48 -4.02 -4.39 -7.42
N VAL A 49 -4.32 -5.30 -6.49
CA VAL A 49 -4.68 -4.94 -5.11
C VAL A 49 -3.51 -4.21 -4.43
N ASN A 50 -2.28 -4.70 -4.60
CA ASN A 50 -1.10 -4.04 -4.06
C ASN A 50 -0.86 -2.64 -4.65
N PHE A 51 -1.09 -2.48 -5.95
CA PHE A 51 -1.00 -1.17 -6.60
C PHE A 51 -1.99 -0.17 -6.00
N LEU A 52 -3.25 -0.58 -5.78
CA LEU A 52 -4.27 0.27 -5.13
C LEU A 52 -3.89 0.66 -3.71
N ILE A 53 -3.42 -0.30 -2.90
CA ILE A 53 -2.95 -0.05 -1.53
C ILE A 53 -1.80 0.98 -1.53
N THR A 54 -0.85 0.82 -2.44
CA THR A 54 0.32 1.70 -2.54
C THR A 54 -0.10 3.12 -2.92
N ILE A 55 -1.01 3.29 -3.88
CA ILE A 55 -1.55 4.60 -4.26
C ILE A 55 -2.30 5.25 -3.10
N LEU A 56 -3.14 4.50 -2.39
CA LEU A 56 -3.87 4.99 -1.24
C LEU A 56 -2.93 5.46 -0.14
N PHE A 57 -1.88 4.69 0.16
CA PHE A 57 -0.86 5.08 1.12
C PHE A 57 -0.12 6.35 0.67
N ALA A 58 0.33 6.41 -0.59
CA ALA A 58 1.01 7.59 -1.12
C ALA A 58 0.14 8.85 -1.04
N GLY A 59 -1.13 8.75 -1.44
CA GLY A 59 -2.10 9.84 -1.35
C GLY A 59 -2.35 10.28 0.09
N PHE A 60 -2.48 9.32 1.02
CA PHE A 60 -2.70 9.62 2.44
C PHE A 60 -1.44 10.23 3.10
N ALA A 61 -0.25 9.78 2.71
CA ALA A 61 1.01 10.34 3.15
C ALA A 61 1.16 11.80 2.68
N MET A 62 0.88 12.09 1.40
CA MET A 62 0.89 13.45 0.86
C MET A 62 -0.17 14.33 1.54
N PHE A 63 -1.37 13.82 1.77
CA PHE A 63 -2.43 14.55 2.49
C PHE A 63 -2.01 14.89 3.92
N THR A 64 -1.39 13.94 4.63
CA THR A 64 -0.89 14.15 5.99
C THR A 64 0.21 15.21 6.02
N LEU A 65 1.15 15.17 5.07
CA LEU A 65 2.20 16.17 4.88
C LEU A 65 1.61 17.56 4.59
N TYR A 66 0.68 17.65 3.64
CA TYR A 66 0.01 18.90 3.28
C TYR A 66 -0.73 19.51 4.47
N LYS A 67 -1.48 18.68 5.21
CA LYS A 67 -2.21 19.14 6.40
C LYS A 67 -1.26 19.62 7.49
N PHE A 68 -0.13 18.94 7.69
CA PHE A 68 0.87 19.37 8.67
C PHE A 68 1.50 20.71 8.29
N TYR A 69 1.86 20.88 7.01
CA TYR A 69 2.46 22.13 6.51
C TYR A 69 1.48 23.32 6.56
N LYS A 70 0.21 23.12 6.20
CA LYS A 70 -0.82 24.18 6.24
C LYS A 70 -1.19 24.64 7.67
N ASN A 71 -0.95 23.79 8.66
CA ASN A 71 -1.28 24.07 10.07
C ASN A 71 -0.09 24.63 10.86
N GLN A 72 1.08 24.85 10.23
CA GLN A 72 2.15 25.71 10.74
C GLN A 72 1.92 27.14 10.28
#